data_AF-A0AAE0CM20-F1
#
_entry.id   AF-A0AAE0CM20-F1
#
_cell.length_a   1.000
_cell.length_b   1.000
_cell.length_c   1.000
_cell.angle_alpha   90.00
_cell.angle_beta   90.00
_cell.angle_gamma   90.00
#
_symmetry.space_group_name_H-M   'P 1'
#
loop_
_entity.id
_entity.type
_entity.pdbx_description
1 polymer ?
#
loop_
_entity_poly.entity_id
_entity_poly.type
_entity_poly.pdbx_seq_one_letter_code
_entity_poly.pdbx_strand_id
1 'polypeptide(L)'
;MKQKACTKDVERAFGILQSRFSIVAGPVRFWHKHVLHDIMYTCIIMHNMIIADKRDVDASIEDRMETLTPVVKMLLDENIRFQQFLARHREIRNKDAHIALRNALIDHLWDEYSNSNN
;
A
#
# COMPACT_ATOMS: atom_id res chain seq x y z
N MET A 1 -29.02 -6.90 -19.74
CA MET A 1 -28.10 -8.01 -19.39
C MET A 1 -26.63 -7.77 -19.72
N LYS A 2 -26.25 -6.83 -20.60
CA LYS A 2 -24.85 -6.61 -21.03
C LYS A 2 -23.89 -6.07 -19.95
N GLN A 3 -24.37 -5.22 -19.04
CA GLN A 3 -23.52 -4.57 -18.04
C GLN A 3 -22.97 -5.57 -16.98
N LYS A 4 -23.78 -6.56 -16.58
CA LYS A 4 -23.36 -7.60 -15.62
C LYS A 4 -22.32 -8.57 -16.19
N ALA A 5 -22.31 -8.79 -17.50
CA ALA A 5 -21.30 -9.64 -18.16
C ALA A 5 -19.95 -8.91 -18.22
N CYS A 6 -19.97 -7.64 -18.62
CA CYS A 6 -18.78 -6.80 -18.67
C CYS A 6 -18.09 -6.67 -17.29
N THR A 7 -18.85 -6.46 -16.22
CA THR A 7 -18.28 -6.38 -14.86
C THR A 7 -17.61 -7.69 -14.44
N LYS A 8 -18.18 -8.82 -14.83
CA LYS A 8 -17.63 -10.14 -14.52
C LYS A 8 -16.30 -10.39 -15.23
N ASP A 9 -16.16 -9.95 -16.47
CA ASP A 9 -14.91 -10.08 -17.23
C ASP A 9 -13.81 -9.19 -16.66
N VAL A 10 -14.17 -7.97 -16.22
CA VAL A 10 -13.24 -7.06 -15.53
C VAL A 10 -12.79 -7.65 -14.19
N GLU A 11 -13.70 -8.17 -13.38
CA GLU A 11 -13.37 -8.83 -12.11
C GLU A 11 -12.46 -10.05 -12.33
N ARG A 12 -12.75 -10.86 -13.36
CA ARG A 12 -11.94 -12.01 -13.73
C ARG A 12 -10.53 -11.59 -14.18
N ALA A 13 -10.42 -10.60 -15.06
CA ALA A 13 -9.13 -10.09 -15.52
C ALA A 13 -8.31 -9.50 -14.36
N PHE A 14 -8.97 -8.77 -13.47
CA PHE A 14 -8.34 -8.22 -12.28
C PHE A 14 -7.82 -9.32 -11.34
N GLY A 15 -8.60 -10.38 -11.12
CA GLY A 15 -8.17 -11.55 -10.34
C GLY A 15 -6.96 -12.27 -10.94
N ILE A 16 -6.88 -12.36 -12.28
CA ILE A 16 -5.71 -12.93 -12.98
C ILE A 16 -4.47 -12.05 -12.79
N LEU A 17 -4.62 -10.72 -12.84
CA LEU A 17 -3.51 -9.81 -12.61
C LEU A 17 -3.03 -9.88 -11.15
N GLN A 18 -3.93 -9.99 -10.18
CA GLN A 18 -3.58 -10.15 -8.76
C GLN A 18 -2.85 -11.46 -8.47
N SER A 19 -3.23 -12.58 -9.11
CA SER A 19 -2.56 -13.87 -8.90
C SER A 19 -1.15 -13.90 -9.51
N ARG A 20 -0.92 -13.16 -10.60
CA ARG A 20 0.40 -13.10 -11.25
C ARG A 20 1.31 -12.00 -10.74
N PHE A 21 0.76 -10.87 -10.29
CA PHE A 21 1.53 -9.70 -9.86
C PHE A 21 1.12 -9.30 -8.44
N SER A 22 1.94 -9.69 -7.45
CA SER A 22 1.69 -9.40 -6.03
C SER A 22 1.55 -7.89 -5.74
N ILE A 23 2.18 -7.03 -6.53
CA ILE A 23 2.04 -5.57 -6.45
C ILE A 23 0.60 -5.08 -6.66
N VAL A 24 -0.21 -5.81 -7.44
CA VAL A 24 -1.63 -5.49 -7.70
C VAL A 24 -2.53 -5.92 -6.52
N ALA A 25 -2.06 -6.84 -5.67
CA ALA A 25 -2.77 -7.28 -4.47
C ALA A 25 -2.50 -6.39 -3.24
N GLY A 26 -1.51 -5.49 -3.32
CA GLY A 26 -1.11 -4.61 -2.22
C GLY A 26 -2.03 -3.41 -1.97
N PRO A 27 -1.89 -2.72 -0.83
CA PRO A 27 -2.71 -1.56 -0.49
C PRO A 27 -2.49 -0.39 -1.45
N VAL A 28 -3.57 0.01 -2.11
CA VAL A 28 -3.63 1.08 -3.11
C VAL A 28 -3.63 2.48 -2.47
N ARG A 29 -3.99 2.58 -1.18
CA ARG A 29 -4.25 3.86 -0.47
C ARG A 29 -3.06 4.81 -0.40
N PHE A 30 -1.84 4.32 -0.48
CA PHE A 30 -0.62 5.13 -0.40
C PHE A 30 -0.06 5.56 -1.76
N TRP A 31 -0.67 5.09 -2.84
CA TRP A 31 -0.20 5.36 -4.19
C TRP A 31 -0.99 6.51 -4.82
N HIS A 32 -0.28 7.42 -5.49
CA HIS A 32 -0.95 8.40 -6.34
C HIS A 32 -1.64 7.71 -7.52
N LYS A 33 -2.76 8.29 -7.97
CA LYS A 33 -3.56 7.74 -9.07
C LYS A 33 -2.75 7.48 -10.35
N HIS A 34 -1.80 8.36 -10.68
CA HIS A 34 -0.93 8.17 -11.85
C HIS A 34 -0.01 6.95 -11.70
N VAL A 35 0.57 6.74 -10.52
CA VAL A 35 1.42 5.57 -10.27
C VAL A 35 0.63 4.27 -10.33
N LEU A 36 -0.61 4.26 -9.82
CA LEU A 36 -1.49 3.10 -9.94
C LEU A 36 -1.86 2.80 -11.39
N HIS A 37 -2.11 3.85 -12.17
CA HIS A 37 -2.34 3.72 -13.60
C HIS A 37 -1.13 3.08 -14.29
N ASP A 38 0.08 3.57 -14.00
CA ASP A 38 1.31 3.04 -14.59
C ASP A 38 1.58 1.59 -14.17
N ILE A 39 1.36 1.25 -12.90
CA ILE A 39 1.46 -0.13 -12.40
C ILE A 39 0.48 -1.04 -13.16
N MET A 40 -0.79 -0.67 -13.25
CA MET A 40 -1.82 -1.46 -13.93
C MET A 40 -1.49 -1.64 -15.41
N TYR A 41 -1.07 -0.56 -16.08
CA TYR A 41 -0.72 -0.59 -17.50
C TYR A 41 0.50 -1.48 -17.76
N THR A 42 1.52 -1.38 -16.92
CA THR A 42 2.71 -2.23 -16.99
C THR A 42 2.35 -3.70 -16.77
N CYS A 43 1.52 -4.02 -15.77
CA CYS A 43 1.04 -5.39 -15.52
C CYS A 43 0.24 -5.96 -16.71
N ILE A 44 -0.59 -5.15 -17.37
CA ILE A 44 -1.33 -5.55 -18.57
C ILE A 44 -0.37 -5.84 -19.73
N ILE A 45 0.60 -4.95 -19.99
CA ILE A 45 1.59 -5.14 -21.04
C ILE A 45 2.41 -6.41 -20.79
N MET A 46 2.95 -6.56 -19.58
CA MET A 46 3.74 -7.75 -19.22
C MET A 46 2.91 -9.04 -19.32
N HIS A 47 1.65 -9.01 -18.90
CA HIS A 47 0.74 -10.15 -19.05
C HIS A 47 0.57 -10.54 -20.52
N ASN A 48 0.33 -9.55 -21.38
CA ASN A 48 0.17 -9.76 -22.82
C ASN A 48 1.48 -10.25 -23.47
N MET A 49 2.62 -9.70 -23.06
CA MET A 49 3.94 -10.13 -23.52
C MET A 49 4.22 -11.59 -23.12
N ILE A 50 3.94 -11.98 -21.88
CA ILE A 50 4.09 -13.37 -21.41
C ILE A 50 3.16 -14.32 -22.16
N ILE A 51 1.93 -13.89 -22.51
CA ILE A 51 1.02 -14.71 -23.33
C ILE A 51 1.54 -14.84 -24.76
N ALA A 52 2.02 -13.74 -25.35
CA ALA A 52 2.56 -13.74 -26.71
C ALA A 52 3.82 -14.62 -26.82
N ASP A 53 4.74 -14.48 -25.87
CA ASP A 53 5.96 -15.30 -25.75
C ASP A 53 5.62 -16.79 -25.60
N LYS A 54 4.64 -17.13 -24.75
CA LYS A 54 4.17 -18.51 -24.64
C LYS A 54 3.53 -19.02 -25.92
N ARG A 55 2.73 -18.22 -26.63
CA ARG A 55 2.09 -18.64 -27.89
C ARG A 55 3.09 -18.88 -29.01
N ASP A 56 4.22 -18.19 -29.00
CA ASP A 56 5.31 -18.42 -29.95
C ASP A 56 6.08 -19.72 -29.64
N VAL A 57 6.06 -20.14 -28.36
CA VAL A 57 6.62 -21.42 -27.89
C VAL A 57 5.62 -22.59 -27.98
N ASP A 58 4.31 -22.32 -27.94
CA ASP A 58 3.22 -23.30 -27.78
C ASP A 58 2.66 -23.86 -29.12
N ALA A 59 3.55 -24.11 -30.08
CA ALA A 59 3.34 -25.23 -31.00
C ALA A 59 3.55 -26.59 -30.29
N SER A 60 3.97 -26.58 -29.01
CA SER A 60 4.03 -27.76 -28.16
C SER A 60 3.98 -27.37 -26.68
N ILE A 61 2.83 -27.61 -26.06
CA ILE A 61 2.60 -28.24 -24.74
C ILE A 61 1.47 -27.52 -24.00
N GLU A 62 0.30 -28.14 -24.19
CA GLU A 62 -0.78 -28.39 -23.23
C GLU A 62 -0.57 -27.88 -21.79
N ASP A 63 -1.61 -27.17 -21.34
CA ASP A 63 -2.15 -27.18 -19.98
C ASP A 63 -1.11 -27.30 -18.85
N ARG A 64 -0.58 -26.16 -18.42
CA ARG A 64 0.14 -26.09 -17.14
C ARG A 64 -0.63 -25.22 -16.17
N MET A 65 -1.54 -25.92 -15.48
CA MET A 65 -1.89 -25.82 -14.07
C MET A 65 -1.86 -24.43 -13.45
N GLU A 66 -3.03 -24.03 -12.94
CA GLU A 66 -3.21 -23.16 -11.78
C GLU A 66 -2.02 -23.28 -10.82
N THR A 67 -1.11 -22.32 -10.90
CA THR A 67 -0.07 -22.16 -9.88
C THR A 67 -0.80 -21.77 -8.60
N LEU A 68 -0.94 -22.75 -7.70
CA LEU A 68 -1.16 -22.55 -6.27
C LEU A 68 -0.08 -21.58 -5.77
N THR A 69 -0.38 -20.29 -5.81
CA THR A 69 0.41 -19.29 -5.09
C THR A 69 0.17 -19.53 -3.60
N PRO A 70 1.22 -19.57 -2.76
CA PRO A 70 1.01 -19.61 -1.34
C PRO A 70 0.19 -18.38 -0.98
N VAL A 71 -0.90 -18.57 -0.24
CA VAL A 71 -1.59 -17.48 0.42
C VAL A 71 -0.54 -16.80 1.30
N VAL A 72 0.08 -15.75 0.76
CA VAL A 72 0.93 -14.86 1.55
C VAL A 72 -0.01 -14.30 2.60
N LYS A 73 0.11 -14.78 3.83
CA LYS A 73 -0.55 -14.24 5.03
C LYS A 73 -0.01 -12.82 5.26
N MET A 74 -0.39 -11.88 4.41
CA MET A 74 -0.09 -10.45 4.56
C MET A 74 -1.13 -9.74 5.45
N LEU A 75 -2.21 -10.43 5.83
CA LEU A 75 -3.33 -9.81 6.55
C LEU A 75 -3.04 -9.51 8.02
N LEU A 76 -2.00 -10.09 8.63
CA LEU A 76 -1.72 -9.91 10.07
C LEU A 76 -0.74 -8.76 10.37
N ASP A 77 0.11 -8.35 9.42
CA ASP A 77 1.18 -7.36 9.68
C ASP A 77 0.77 -5.91 9.33
N GLU A 78 -0.09 -5.72 8.34
CA GLU A 78 -0.38 -4.37 7.82
C GLU A 78 -1.31 -3.54 8.71
N ASN A 79 -2.34 -4.15 9.30
CA ASN A 79 -3.22 -3.44 10.23
C ASN A 79 -2.45 -3.02 11.48
N ILE A 80 -1.55 -3.87 11.98
CA ILE A 80 -0.67 -3.55 13.11
C ILE A 80 0.24 -2.36 12.75
N ARG A 81 0.89 -2.41 11.58
CA ARG A 81 1.77 -1.33 11.10
C ARG A 81 1.03 0.00 10.92
N PHE A 82 -0.20 -0.04 10.43
CA PHE A 82 -1.07 1.13 10.28
C PHE A 82 -1.50 1.71 11.64
N GLN A 83 -1.88 0.88 12.60
CA GLN A 83 -2.21 1.32 13.96
C GLN A 83 -0.99 1.96 14.65
N GLN A 84 0.20 1.37 14.49
CA GLN A 84 1.45 1.93 15.02
C GLN A 84 1.78 3.29 14.39
N PHE A 85 1.58 3.45 13.08
CA PHE A 85 1.75 4.74 12.42
C PHE A 85 0.78 5.79 12.96
N LEU A 86 -0.50 5.47 13.11
CA LEU A 86 -1.51 6.37 13.66
C LEU A 86 -1.20 6.78 15.10
N ALA A 87 -0.73 5.85 15.93
CA ALA A 87 -0.33 6.12 17.30
C ALA A 87 0.82 7.13 17.35
N ARG A 88 1.91 6.89 16.62
CA ARG A 88 3.07 7.81 16.54
C ARG A 88 2.68 9.18 15.98
N HIS A 89 1.83 9.21 14.96
CA HIS A 89 1.39 10.46 14.36
C HIS A 89 0.51 11.28 15.32
N ARG A 90 -0.29 10.63 16.19
CA ARG A 90 -1.04 11.31 17.25
C ARG A 90 -0.13 11.89 18.32
N GLU A 91 0.94 11.18 18.69
CA GLU A 91 1.94 11.69 19.64
C GLU A 91 2.65 12.93 19.11
N ILE A 92 3.09 12.91 17.85
CA ILE A 92 3.78 14.07 17.22
C ILE A 92 2.84 15.28 17.13
N ARG A 93 1.54 15.08 16.86
CA ARG A 93 0.54 16.15 16.82
C ARG A 93 -0.15 16.40 18.15
N ASN A 94 0.34 15.84 19.25
CA ASN A 94 -0.26 16.04 20.55
C ASN A 94 -0.06 17.50 21.00
N LYS A 95 -1.12 18.29 20.82
CA LYS A 95 -1.14 19.72 21.16
C LYS A 95 -0.91 19.94 22.65
N ASP A 96 -1.39 19.04 23.50
CA ASP A 96 -1.25 19.15 24.95
C ASP A 96 0.20 18.95 25.37
N ALA A 97 0.88 17.96 24.78
CA ALA A 97 2.32 17.75 24.99
C ALA A 97 3.16 18.96 24.52
N HIS A 98 2.81 19.54 23.37
CA HIS A 98 3.45 20.76 22.88
C HIS A 98 3.23 21.96 23.82
N ILE A 99 2.01 22.16 24.33
CA ILE A 99 1.69 23.25 25.26
C ILE A 99 2.42 23.04 26.59
N ALA A 100 2.45 21.81 27.11
CA ALA A 100 3.16 21.47 28.34
C ALA A 100 4.66 21.74 28.22
N LEU A 101 5.30 21.30 27.14
CA LEU A 101 6.72 21.57 26.86
C LEU A 101 7.01 23.07 26.73
N ARG A 102 6.14 23.83 26.05
CA ARG A 102 6.28 25.28 25.91
C ARG A 102 6.19 25.98 27.27
N ASN A 103 5.22 25.60 28.10
CA ASN A 103 5.05 26.22 29.42
C ASN A 103 6.23 25.87 30.33
N ALA A 104 6.70 24.62 30.33
CA ALA A 104 7.88 24.21 31.09
C ALA A 104 9.15 24.98 30.67
N LEU A 105 9.30 25.27 29.37
CA LEU A 105 10.38 26.13 28.86
C LEU A 105 10.26 27.58 29.36
N ILE A 106 9.06 28.14 29.38
CA ILE A 106 8.81 29.50 29.90
C ILE A 106 9.17 29.57 31.39
N ASP A 107 8.73 28.58 32.17
CA ASP A 107 8.99 28.53 33.61
C ASP A 107 10.51 28.43 33.88
N HIS A 108 11.22 27.56 33.16
CA HIS A 108 12.68 27.45 33.27
C HIS A 108 13.42 28.75 32.95
N LEU A 109 13.01 29.46 31.88
CA LEU A 109 13.61 30.74 31.51
C LEU A 109 13.32 31.83 32.55
N TRP A 110 12.14 31.80 33.16
CA TRP A 110 11.78 32.73 34.23
C TRP A 110 12.60 32.49 35.50
N ASP A 111 12.80 31.23 35.88
CA ASP A 111 13.66 30.85 37.01
C ASP A 111 15.12 31.24 36.77
N GLU A 112 15.65 31.02 35.57
CA GLU A 112 17.02 31.43 35.21
C GLU A 112 17.18 32.96 35.26
N TYR A 113 16.19 33.71 34.77
CA TYR A 113 16.20 35.17 34.83
C TYR A 113 16.09 35.70 36.27
N SER A 114 15.24 35.10 37.10
CA SER A 114 15.10 35.48 38.52
C SER A 114 16.35 35.16 39.33
N ASN A 115 17.06 34.07 39.02
CA ASN A 115 18.32 33.70 39.65
C ASN A 115 19.50 34.53 39.15
N SER A 116 19.42 35.09 37.93
CA SER A 116 20.46 35.99 37.38
C SER A 116 20.31 37.45 37.84
N ASN A 117 19.13 37.86 38.32
CA ASN A 117 18.82 39.23 38.73
C ASN A 117 18.80 39.42 40.26
N ASN A 118 19.27 38.44 41.01
CA ASN A 118 19.40 38.44 42.47
C ASN A 118 20.85 38.14 42.85
#